data_AF-A0A1Z4IED6-F1
#
_entry.id   AF-A0A1Z4IED6-F1
#
_cell.length_a   1.000
_cell.length_b   1.000
_cell.length_c   1.000
_cell.angle_alpha   90.00
_cell.angle_beta   90.00
_cell.angle_gamma   90.00
#
_symmetry.space_group_name_H-M   'P 1'
#
loop_
_entity.id
_entity.type
_entity.pdbx_description
1 polymer ?
#
loop_
_entity_poly.entity_id
_entity_poly.type
_entity_poly.pdbx_seq_one_letter_code
_entity_poly.pdbx_strand_id
1 'polypeptide(L)'
;MIQSPVLNHTEAVDMVAQSNVQVKISLIELGLDDEDLQAAVANLRSQLEEVDGVEAANLVPVEDAPKNSKALGGWLLGLLNAEVNPANIKKLFQFLGDRFGNKPIKIGVKAPDGRELNIEASSREEFEFALQKAQEFLNDKPNK
;
A
#
# COMPACT_ATOMS: atom_id res chain seq x y z
N MET A 1 -33.38 -35.48 -25.98
CA MET A 1 -32.58 -34.25 -26.08
C MET A 1 -32.90 -33.46 -24.81
N ILE A 2 -32.17 -33.69 -23.70
CA ILE A 2 -31.25 -32.71 -23.06
C ILE A 2 -31.73 -31.26 -23.29
N GLN A 3 -32.14 -30.49 -22.28
CA GLN A 3 -31.28 -30.02 -21.18
C GLN A 3 -32.07 -29.62 -19.91
N SER A 4 -31.54 -30.02 -18.76
CA SER A 4 -31.51 -29.25 -17.51
C SER A 4 -30.03 -29.21 -17.08
N PRO A 5 -29.59 -28.39 -16.11
CA PRO A 5 -29.98 -27.02 -15.71
C PRO A 5 -28.73 -26.11 -15.58
N VAL A 6 -28.84 -24.78 -15.55
CA VAL A 6 -27.83 -23.97 -14.83
C VAL A 6 -28.53 -22.86 -14.07
N LEU A 7 -28.19 -22.82 -12.79
CA LEU A 7 -28.74 -22.00 -11.74
C LEU A 7 -28.68 -20.51 -12.09
N ASN A 8 -29.81 -19.83 -11.90
CA ASN A 8 -29.80 -18.41 -11.63
C ASN A 8 -29.26 -18.21 -10.21
N HIS A 9 -27.93 -18.29 -10.05
CA HIS A 9 -27.28 -17.84 -8.84
C HIS A 9 -27.31 -16.31 -8.87
N THR A 10 -28.35 -15.75 -8.25
CA THR A 10 -28.23 -14.43 -7.64
C THR A 10 -27.22 -14.58 -6.51
N GLU A 11 -25.93 -14.45 -6.83
CA GLU A 11 -24.97 -13.93 -5.87
C GLU A 11 -24.82 -12.47 -6.25
N ALA A 12 -25.40 -11.63 -5.41
CA ALA A 12 -25.17 -10.22 -5.46
C ALA A 12 -23.67 -9.97 -5.69
N VAL A 13 -23.35 -9.22 -6.73
CA VAL A 13 -22.15 -8.38 -6.73
C VAL A 13 -22.35 -7.29 -5.68
N ASP A 14 -22.57 -7.69 -4.42
CA ASP A 14 -22.26 -6.88 -3.26
C ASP A 14 -20.79 -7.10 -2.96
N MET A 15 -19.96 -6.82 -3.96
CA MET A 15 -18.65 -6.30 -3.68
C MET A 15 -18.89 -4.82 -3.68
N VAL A 16 -19.38 -4.33 -2.54
CA VAL A 16 -19.19 -2.94 -2.11
C VAL A 16 -17.95 -2.39 -2.81
N ALA A 17 -18.09 -1.27 -3.51
CA ALA A 17 -16.93 -0.49 -3.89
C ALA A 17 -16.25 -0.06 -2.58
N GLN A 18 -15.51 -0.98 -1.97
CA GLN A 18 -14.59 -0.70 -0.88
C GLN A 18 -13.49 0.06 -1.58
N SER A 19 -13.65 1.38 -1.55
CA SER A 19 -12.64 2.30 -2.04
C SER A 19 -11.29 1.84 -1.53
N ASN A 20 -10.40 1.52 -2.46
CA ASN A 20 -9.08 1.01 -2.14
C ASN A 20 -8.35 1.99 -1.22
N VAL A 21 -7.57 1.45 -0.32
CA VAL A 21 -6.72 2.24 0.55
C VAL A 21 -5.43 2.50 -0.21
N GLN A 22 -5.00 3.75 -0.23
CA GLN A 22 -3.71 4.11 -0.82
C GLN A 22 -2.64 3.97 0.26
N VAL A 23 -1.61 3.19 -0.01
CA VAL A 23 -0.48 2.98 0.87
C VAL A 23 0.77 3.50 0.18
N LYS A 24 1.24 4.65 0.63
CA LYS A 24 2.52 5.25 0.24
C LYS A 24 3.64 4.56 0.99
N ILE A 25 4.61 3.98 0.31
CA ILE A 25 5.83 3.40 0.90
C ILE A 25 7.01 4.28 0.49
N SER A 26 7.78 4.73 1.47
CA SER A 26 8.98 5.52 1.30
C SER A 26 10.21 4.73 1.76
N LEU A 27 11.12 4.50 0.82
CA LEU A 27 12.40 3.82 1.00
C LEU A 27 13.55 4.82 1.23
N ILE A 28 13.26 6.12 1.36
CA ILE A 28 14.28 7.17 1.54
C ILE A 28 15.10 6.93 2.80
N GLU A 29 14.47 6.44 3.88
CA GLU A 29 15.12 6.17 5.17
C GLU A 29 16.18 5.05 5.08
N LEU A 30 16.19 4.27 3.99
CA LEU A 30 17.23 3.28 3.76
C LEU A 30 18.62 3.91 3.53
N GLY A 31 18.69 5.20 3.24
CA GLY A 31 19.95 5.91 2.99
C GLY A 31 20.68 5.41 1.74
N LEU A 32 19.95 4.85 0.77
CA LEU A 32 20.50 4.38 -0.50
C LEU A 32 20.79 5.56 -1.44
N ASP A 33 21.78 5.39 -2.30
CA ASP A 33 22.05 6.29 -3.42
C ASP A 33 20.88 6.31 -4.42
N ASP A 34 20.81 7.35 -5.25
CA ASP A 34 19.64 7.58 -6.09
C ASP A 34 19.36 6.43 -7.09
N GLU A 35 20.42 5.79 -7.62
CA GLU A 35 20.33 4.63 -8.50
C GLU A 35 19.81 3.36 -7.78
N ASP A 36 20.41 3.03 -6.62
CA ASP A 36 19.99 1.90 -5.78
C ASP A 36 18.57 2.09 -5.25
N LEU A 37 18.20 3.32 -4.88
CA LEU A 37 16.87 3.67 -4.43
C LEU A 37 15.84 3.49 -5.55
N GLN A 38 16.15 3.92 -6.77
CA GLN A 38 15.29 3.70 -7.92
C GLN A 38 15.13 2.21 -8.24
N ALA A 39 16.23 1.44 -8.19
CA ALA A 39 16.19 -0.01 -8.39
C ALA A 39 15.36 -0.71 -7.32
N ALA A 40 15.52 -0.31 -6.05
CA ALA A 40 14.75 -0.83 -4.93
C ALA A 40 13.25 -0.54 -5.09
N VAL A 41 12.88 0.68 -5.47
CA VAL A 41 11.47 1.05 -5.74
C VAL A 41 10.90 0.27 -6.92
N ALA A 42 11.62 0.15 -8.03
CA ALA A 42 11.15 -0.60 -9.21
C ALA A 42 10.93 -2.08 -8.87
N ASN A 43 11.86 -2.67 -8.11
CA ASN A 43 11.78 -4.06 -7.66
C ASN A 43 10.68 -4.25 -6.61
N LEU A 44 10.42 -3.25 -5.76
CA LEU A 44 9.28 -3.23 -4.85
C LEU A 44 7.95 -3.13 -5.57
N ARG A 45 7.83 -2.27 -6.58
CA ARG A 45 6.63 -2.15 -7.40
C ARG A 45 6.22 -3.50 -7.98
N SER A 46 7.14 -4.16 -8.68
CA SER A 46 6.88 -5.47 -9.29
C SER A 46 6.42 -6.49 -8.27
N GLN A 47 7.02 -6.53 -7.08
CA GLN A 47 6.62 -7.48 -6.04
C GLN A 47 5.28 -7.14 -5.41
N LEU A 48 4.94 -5.85 -5.29
CA LEU A 48 3.65 -5.44 -4.76
C LEU A 48 2.50 -5.85 -5.69
N GLU A 49 2.71 -5.81 -7.00
CA GLU A 49 1.75 -6.32 -7.99
C GLU A 49 1.53 -7.84 -7.85
N GLU A 50 2.46 -8.58 -7.24
CA GLU A 50 2.33 -10.00 -6.94
C GLU A 50 1.67 -10.27 -5.57
N VAL A 51 1.49 -9.24 -4.72
CA VAL A 51 0.84 -9.38 -3.42
C VAL A 51 -0.67 -9.48 -3.60
N ASP A 52 -1.24 -10.58 -3.12
CA ASP A 52 -2.69 -10.80 -3.16
C ASP A 52 -3.45 -9.68 -2.44
N GLY A 53 -4.28 -8.95 -3.20
CA GLY A 53 -5.10 -7.84 -2.74
C GLY A 53 -4.48 -6.45 -2.90
N VAL A 54 -3.30 -6.35 -3.50
CA VAL A 54 -2.83 -5.10 -4.13
C VAL A 54 -3.45 -5.02 -5.52
N GLU A 55 -4.17 -3.94 -5.76
CA GLU A 55 -4.88 -3.69 -7.02
C GLU A 55 -3.97 -2.95 -8.03
N ALA A 56 -3.11 -2.06 -7.53
CA ALA A 56 -2.16 -1.31 -8.34
C ALA A 56 -0.94 -0.86 -7.53
N ALA A 57 0.19 -0.64 -8.19
CA ALA A 57 1.39 -0.07 -7.60
C ALA A 57 2.03 0.94 -8.56
N ASN A 58 1.99 2.22 -8.21
CA ASN A 58 2.46 3.32 -9.05
C ASN A 58 3.51 4.18 -8.34
N LEU A 59 4.36 4.84 -9.13
CA LEU A 59 5.25 5.87 -8.58
C LEU A 59 4.44 7.10 -8.16
N VAL A 60 4.89 7.81 -7.14
CA VAL A 60 4.23 9.05 -6.71
C VAL A 60 4.68 10.20 -7.63
N PRO A 61 3.77 10.95 -8.27
CA PRO A 61 4.16 12.07 -9.12
C PRO A 61 4.78 13.20 -8.28
N VAL A 62 5.71 13.95 -8.87
CA VAL A 62 6.36 15.11 -8.22
C VAL A 62 5.36 16.20 -7.82
N GLU A 63 4.18 16.21 -8.42
CA GLU A 63 3.10 17.13 -8.07
C GLU A 63 2.56 16.92 -6.65
N ASP A 64 2.68 15.69 -6.12
CA ASP A 64 2.27 15.30 -4.75
C ASP A 64 3.45 15.42 -3.74
N ALA A 65 4.58 16.00 -4.17
CA ALA A 65 5.80 16.09 -3.38
C ALA A 65 5.69 17.06 -2.20
N PRO A 66 5.99 16.63 -0.96
CA PRO A 66 6.29 17.60 0.08
C PRO A 66 7.56 18.38 -0.28
N LYS A 67 7.61 19.65 0.15
CA LYS A 67 8.81 20.49 -0.02
C LYS A 67 9.99 19.74 0.58
N ASN A 68 11.04 19.51 -0.21
CA ASN A 68 12.26 18.75 0.11
C ASN A 68 12.28 17.25 -0.29
N SER A 69 11.30 16.75 -1.05
CA SER A 69 11.42 15.43 -1.69
C SER A 69 12.27 15.50 -2.96
N LYS A 70 13.19 14.52 -3.11
CA LYS A 70 13.93 14.31 -4.35
C LYS A 70 12.98 13.75 -5.42
N ALA A 71 12.99 14.33 -6.62
CA ALA A 71 12.22 13.84 -7.76
C ALA A 71 13.14 13.60 -8.95
N LEU A 72 12.93 12.48 -9.66
CA LEU A 72 13.63 12.13 -10.90
C LEU A 72 12.61 11.81 -11.98
N GLY A 73 12.74 12.45 -13.15
CA GLY A 73 11.88 12.15 -14.31
C GLY A 73 10.38 12.43 -14.12
N GLY A 74 10.01 13.34 -13.22
CA GLY A 74 8.61 13.67 -12.91
C GLY A 74 7.99 12.87 -11.77
N TRP A 75 8.74 11.97 -11.13
CA TRP A 75 8.28 11.13 -10.02
C TRP A 75 9.14 11.31 -8.79
N LEU A 76 8.58 11.08 -7.61
CA LEU A 76 9.29 11.12 -6.34
C LEU A 76 10.18 9.89 -6.20
N LEU A 77 11.47 10.14 -6.00
CA LEU A 77 12.45 9.10 -5.82
C LEU A 77 12.28 8.45 -4.45
N GLY A 78 12.34 7.12 -4.41
CA GLY A 78 12.17 6.38 -3.17
C GLY A 78 10.73 6.24 -2.70
N LEU A 79 9.75 6.78 -3.43
CA LEU A 79 8.34 6.72 -3.06
C LEU A 79 7.53 5.88 -4.04
N LEU A 80 6.60 5.11 -3.47
CA LEU A 80 5.69 4.27 -4.21
C LEU A 80 4.30 4.33 -3.59
N ASN A 81 3.26 4.40 -4.40
CA ASN A 81 1.87 4.36 -3.99
C ASN A 81 1.26 3.02 -4.41
N ALA A 82 0.89 2.20 -3.44
CA ALA A 82 0.15 0.97 -3.68
C ALA A 82 -1.32 1.18 -3.36
N GLU A 83 -2.21 0.72 -4.22
CA GLU A 83 -3.63 0.63 -3.96
C GLU A 83 -3.91 -0.78 -3.45
N VAL A 84 -4.40 -0.89 -2.21
CA VAL A 84 -4.65 -2.16 -1.56
C VAL A 84 -6.09 -2.22 -1.08
N ASN A 85 -6.71 -3.39 -1.24
CA ASN A 85 -8.00 -3.63 -0.63
C ASN A 85 -7.84 -3.58 0.90
N PRO A 86 -8.67 -2.82 1.65
CA PRO A 86 -8.60 -2.75 3.10
C PRO A 86 -8.68 -4.13 3.78
N ALA A 87 -9.37 -5.11 3.18
CA ALA A 87 -9.40 -6.49 3.67
C ALA A 87 -8.04 -7.21 3.58
N ASN A 88 -7.17 -6.80 2.65
CA ASN A 88 -5.87 -7.39 2.38
C ASN A 88 -4.68 -6.55 2.87
N ILE A 89 -4.93 -5.42 3.55
CA ILE A 89 -3.85 -4.56 4.08
C ILE A 89 -2.89 -5.32 4.99
N LYS A 90 -3.39 -6.31 5.73
CA LYS A 90 -2.56 -7.21 6.54
C LYS A 90 -1.49 -7.93 5.71
N LYS A 91 -1.84 -8.45 4.54
CA LYS A 91 -0.90 -9.15 3.65
C LYS A 91 0.19 -8.20 3.17
N LEU A 92 -0.18 -6.98 2.80
CA LEU A 92 0.77 -5.94 2.41
C LEU A 92 1.77 -5.63 3.54
N PHE A 93 1.30 -5.37 4.76
CA PHE A 93 2.19 -5.07 5.89
C PHE A 93 3.04 -6.27 6.28
N GLN A 94 2.52 -7.50 6.20
CA GLN A 94 3.32 -8.70 6.41
C GLN A 94 4.43 -8.84 5.36
N PHE A 95 4.12 -8.59 4.09
CA PHE A 95 5.10 -8.58 3.00
C PHE A 95 6.18 -7.51 3.24
N LEU A 96 5.79 -6.29 3.61
CA LEU A 96 6.74 -5.23 3.94
C LEU A 96 7.61 -5.59 5.16
N GLY A 97 7.03 -6.19 6.20
CA GLY A 97 7.77 -6.63 7.38
C GLY A 97 8.71 -7.80 7.13
N ASP A 98 8.37 -8.72 6.22
CA ASP A 98 9.26 -9.82 5.83
C ASP A 98 10.48 -9.29 5.04
N ARG A 99 10.24 -8.29 4.19
CA ARG A 99 11.26 -7.72 3.30
C ARG A 99 12.13 -6.64 3.97
N PHE A 100 11.53 -5.82 4.82
CA PHE A 100 12.15 -4.66 5.45
C PHE A 100 12.20 -4.77 6.98
N GLY A 101 11.93 -5.94 7.58
CA GLY A 101 11.93 -6.15 9.03
C GLY A 101 13.26 -5.91 9.76
N ASN A 102 14.30 -5.43 9.06
CA ASN A 102 15.58 -5.00 9.59
C ASN A 102 16.06 -3.68 8.92
N LYS A 103 15.14 -2.92 8.33
CA LYS A 103 15.42 -1.74 7.51
C LYS A 103 14.36 -0.67 7.77
N PRO A 104 14.74 0.59 8.10
CA PRO A 104 13.79 1.66 8.31
C PRO A 104 13.10 2.07 7.01
N ILE A 105 11.77 2.06 6.99
CA ILE A 105 10.95 2.63 5.93
C ILE A 105 9.79 3.43 6.52
N LYS A 106 9.24 4.37 5.74
CA LYS A 106 8.03 5.11 6.09
C LYS A 106 6.84 4.60 5.29
N ILE A 107 5.70 4.48 5.94
CA ILE A 107 4.44 3.95 5.41
C ILE A 107 3.34 4.98 5.67
N GLY A 108 2.79 5.57 4.61
CA GLY A 108 1.65 6.47 4.64
C GLY A 108 0.38 5.73 4.21
N VAL A 109 -0.59 5.55 5.10
CA VAL A 109 -1.89 4.95 4.80
C VAL A 109 -2.91 6.05 4.61
N LYS A 110 -3.41 6.21 3.40
CA LYS A 110 -4.47 7.16 3.04
C LYS A 110 -5.80 6.43 2.89
N ALA A 111 -6.69 6.71 3.84
CA ALA A 111 -8.05 6.19 3.84
C ALA A 111 -8.86 6.78 2.67
N PRO A 112 -9.90 6.09 2.21
CA PRO A 112 -10.77 6.59 1.14
C PRO A 112 -11.57 7.84 1.52
N ASP A 113 -11.71 8.13 2.81
CA ASP A 113 -12.29 9.37 3.36
C ASP A 113 -11.35 10.58 3.19
N GLY A 114 -10.11 10.37 2.74
CA GLY A 114 -9.11 11.41 2.51
C GLY A 114 -8.14 11.64 3.67
N ARG A 115 -8.38 11.01 4.83
CA ARG A 115 -7.44 11.00 5.97
C ARG A 115 -6.15 10.28 5.59
N GLU A 116 -5.03 10.71 6.15
CA GLU A 116 -3.71 10.08 5.97
C GLU A 116 -3.04 9.79 7.32
N LEU A 117 -2.45 8.61 7.45
CA LEU A 117 -1.70 8.14 8.61
C LEU A 117 -0.28 7.82 8.17
N ASN A 118 0.71 8.53 8.71
CA ASN A 118 2.12 8.26 8.44
C ASN A 118 2.76 7.53 9.62
N ILE A 119 3.36 6.38 9.34
CA ILE A 119 4.01 5.51 10.33
C ILE A 119 5.42 5.18 9.84
N GLU A 120 6.38 5.09 10.75
CA GLU A 120 7.72 4.59 10.46
C GLU A 120 7.87 3.19 11.07
N ALA A 121 8.51 2.29 10.35
CA ALA A 121 8.81 0.95 10.83
C ALA A 121 10.23 0.55 10.40
N SER A 122 11.02 0.08 11.34
CA SER A 122 12.40 -0.36 11.11
C SER A 122 12.68 -1.81 11.53
N SER A 123 11.74 -2.41 12.26
CA SER A 123 11.82 -3.77 12.79
C SER A 123 10.51 -4.52 12.62
N ARG A 124 10.55 -5.85 12.58
CA ARG A 124 9.35 -6.71 12.44
C ARG A 124 8.25 -6.37 13.46
N GLU A 125 8.61 -6.12 14.71
CA GLU A 125 7.68 -5.69 15.77
C GLU A 125 7.02 -4.34 15.45
N GLU A 126 7.78 -3.40 14.88
CA GLU A 126 7.24 -2.10 14.46
C GLU A 126 6.32 -2.23 13.25
N PHE A 127 6.57 -3.18 12.34
CA PHE A 127 5.63 -3.47 11.25
C PHE A 127 4.31 -4.04 11.75
N GLU A 128 4.33 -4.90 12.77
CA GLU A 128 3.12 -5.41 13.41
C GLU A 128 2.35 -4.28 14.12
N PHE A 129 3.07 -3.40 14.81
CA PHE A 129 2.47 -2.20 15.41
C PHE A 129 1.89 -1.26 14.35
N ALA A 130 2.60 -1.04 13.25
CA ALA A 130 2.16 -0.20 12.14
C ALA A 130 0.90 -0.77 11.48
N LEU A 131 0.83 -2.10 11.32
CA LEU A 131 -0.38 -2.77 10.83
C LEU A 131 -1.55 -2.54 11.79
N GLN A 132 -1.35 -2.72 13.10
CA GLN A 132 -2.40 -2.48 14.09
C GLN A 132 -2.91 -1.03 13.99
N LYS A 133 -1.99 -0.06 13.94
CA LYS A 133 -2.33 1.36 13.79
C LYS A 133 -3.09 1.66 12.51
N ALA A 134 -2.67 1.07 11.39
CA ALA A 134 -3.35 1.21 10.11
C ALA A 134 -4.76 0.60 10.16
N GLN A 135 -4.93 -0.57 10.76
CA GLN A 135 -6.24 -1.21 10.93
C GLN A 135 -7.16 -0.40 11.84
N GLU A 136 -6.65 0.08 12.98
CA GLU A 136 -7.39 0.98 13.87
C GLU A 136 -7.83 2.23 13.11
N PHE A 137 -6.92 2.87 12.38
CA PHE A 137 -7.20 4.07 11.59
C PHE A 137 -8.25 3.85 10.48
N LEU A 138 -8.21 2.70 9.80
CA LEU A 138 -9.20 2.36 8.77
C LEU A 138 -10.56 1.98 9.36
N ASN A 139 -10.58 1.37 10.55
CA ASN A 139 -11.80 0.99 11.26
C ASN A 139 -12.42 2.13 12.07
N ASP A 140 -11.62 3.12 12.46
CA ASP A 140 -12.05 4.35 13.12
C ASP A 140 -12.87 5.16 12.11
N LYS A 141 -14.15 4.82 11.97
CA LYS A 141 -15.09 5.61 11.16
C LYS A 141 -15.15 7.01 11.79
N PRO A 142 -15.10 8.10 11.01
CA PRO A 142 -15.45 9.41 11.56
C PRO A 142 -16.87 9.29 12.08
N ASN A 143 -17.01 9.29 13.41
CA ASN A 143 -18.29 9.21 14.09
C ASN A 143 -19.04 10.51 13.75
N LYS A 144 -19.89 10.46 12.72
CA LYS A 144 -20.74 11.58 12.29
C LYS A 144 -22.17 11.32 12.72
#